data_AF-A0A7W0PPD8-F1
#
_entry.id   AF-A0A7W0PPD8-F1
#
_cell.length_a   1.000
_cell.length_b   1.000
_cell.length_c   1.000
_cell.angle_alpha   90.00
_cell.angle_beta   90.00
_cell.angle_gamma   90.00
#
_symmetry.space_group_name_H-M   'P 1'
#
loop_
_entity.id
_entity.type
_entity.pdbx_description
1 polymer ?
#
loop_
_entity_poly.entity_id
_entity_poly.type
_entity_poly.pdbx_seq_one_letter_code
_entity_poly.pdbx_strand_id
1 'polypeptide(L)'
;MQAADPVALRHGDVNAANILVHESTGGFLALIDWAGAGWLDPVWDFAGVQLDAVPFPLAGHRTVALLPGDGTVEARIFWVQAQTRLHTALHSDQVGNHAVPLARGIRQLRRFADEGLDAGPKS
;
A
#
# COMPACT_ATOMS: atom_id res chain seq x y z
N MET A 1 1.27 -17.48 20.85
CA MET A 1 -0.08 -17.02 20.43
C MET A 1 0.17 -15.93 19.40
N GLN A 2 -0.12 -16.19 18.13
CA GLN A 2 0.03 -15.18 17.07
C GLN A 2 -0.95 -14.05 17.41
N ALA A 3 -0.47 -12.81 17.52
CA ALA A 3 -1.37 -11.67 17.71
C ALA A 3 -2.36 -11.69 16.53
N ALA A 4 -3.66 -11.58 16.82
CA ALA A 4 -4.66 -11.47 15.76
C ALA A 4 -4.28 -10.29 14.86
N ASP A 5 -4.36 -10.48 13.54
CA ASP A 5 -4.08 -9.41 12.60
C ASP A 5 -4.97 -8.21 12.95
N PRO A 6 -4.41 -6.99 13.00
CA PRO A 6 -5.16 -5.82 13.41
C PRO A 6 -6.33 -5.59 12.45
N VAL A 7 -7.54 -5.41 12.97
CA VAL A 7 -8.75 -5.20 12.17
C VAL A 7 -9.22 -3.76 12.32
N ALA A 8 -9.26 -3.02 11.21
CA ALA A 8 -9.81 -1.68 11.12
C ALA A 8 -10.69 -1.54 9.88
N LEU A 9 -11.56 -0.52 9.87
CA LEU A 9 -12.30 -0.17 8.66
C LEU A 9 -11.32 0.44 7.66
N ARG A 10 -11.13 -0.24 6.53
CA ARG A 10 -10.26 0.19 5.42
C ARG A 10 -11.08 0.60 4.20
N HIS A 11 -10.63 1.56 3.43
CA HIS A 11 -11.31 2.08 2.24
C HIS A 11 -11.49 1.00 1.15
N GLY A 12 -10.46 0.20 0.90
CA GLY A 12 -10.48 -0.92 -0.04
C GLY A 12 -10.14 -0.59 -1.49
N ASP A 13 -10.18 0.69 -1.85
CA ASP A 13 -9.77 1.15 -3.18
C ASP A 13 -9.14 2.56 -3.10
N VAL A 14 -8.05 2.71 -2.35
CA VAL A 14 -7.34 4.00 -2.32
C VAL A 14 -6.53 4.18 -3.59
N ASN A 15 -6.99 5.10 -4.44
CA ASN A 15 -6.29 5.54 -5.64
C ASN A 15 -6.61 7.02 -5.91
N ALA A 16 -5.87 7.66 -6.83
CA ALA A 16 -6.00 9.08 -7.11
C ALA A 16 -7.40 9.52 -7.59
N ALA A 17 -8.17 8.63 -8.23
CA ALA A 17 -9.53 8.95 -8.68
C ALA A 17 -10.52 9.07 -7.51
N ASN A 18 -10.19 8.47 -6.37
CA ASN A 18 -11.03 8.43 -5.18
C ASN A 18 -10.65 9.52 -4.15
N ILE A 19 -9.72 10.41 -4.49
CA ILE A 19 -9.26 11.50 -3.61
C ILE A 19 -9.67 12.85 -4.20
N LEU A 20 -10.45 13.62 -3.44
CA LEU A 20 -10.78 15.00 -3.77
C LEU A 20 -9.76 15.94 -3.15
N VAL A 21 -9.26 16.88 -3.95
CA VAL A 21 -8.34 17.94 -3.54
C VAL A 21 -8.88 19.31 -3.93
N HIS A 22 -8.53 20.32 -3.15
CA HIS A 22 -8.85 21.70 -3.46
C HIS A 22 -8.02 22.16 -4.65
N GLU A 23 -8.67 22.59 -5.73
CA GLU A 23 -8.00 22.88 -7.01
C GLU A 23 -6.84 23.89 -6.87
N SER A 24 -7.05 24.99 -6.14
CA SER A 24 -6.03 26.04 -6.05
C SER A 24 -4.91 25.80 -5.03
N THR A 25 -5.12 24.90 -4.06
CA THR A 25 -4.15 24.69 -2.95
C THR A 25 -3.56 23.29 -2.94
N GLY A 26 -4.17 22.34 -3.66
CA GLY A 26 -3.86 20.92 -3.59
C GLY A 26 -4.22 20.27 -2.25
N GLY A 27 -4.89 20.99 -1.34
CA GLY A 27 -5.25 20.49 -0.02
C GLY A 27 -6.26 19.35 -0.11
N PHE A 28 -6.06 18.29 0.69
CA PHE A 28 -7.01 17.18 0.79
C PHE A 28 -8.39 17.69 1.24
N LEU A 29 -9.45 17.27 0.53
CA LEU A 29 -10.84 17.61 0.87
C LEU A 29 -11.62 16.40 1.36
N ALA A 30 -11.56 15.29 0.62
CA ALA A 30 -12.31 14.09 0.95
C ALA A 30 -11.72 12.84 0.30
N LEU A 31 -11.98 11.71 0.95
CA LEU A 31 -11.81 10.37 0.39
C LEU A 31 -13.23 9.84 0.06
N ILE A 32 -13.46 9.50 -1.20
CA ILE A 32 -14.77 9.11 -1.74
C ILE A 32 -14.74 7.69 -2.30
N ASP A 33 -15.92 7.16 -2.64
CA ASP A 33 -16.11 5.81 -3.17
C ASP A 33 -15.70 4.68 -2.20
N TRP A 34 -16.50 4.56 -1.13
CA TRP A 34 -16.34 3.54 -0.11
C TRP A 34 -16.96 2.19 -0.48
N ALA A 35 -17.32 1.95 -1.74
CA ALA A 35 -17.98 0.71 -2.15
C ALA A 35 -17.10 -0.53 -1.90
N GLY A 36 -15.78 -0.36 -1.94
CA GLY A 36 -14.81 -1.40 -1.62
C GLY A 36 -14.57 -1.63 -0.13
N ALA A 37 -15.14 -0.83 0.77
CA ALA A 37 -14.79 -0.78 2.19
C ALA A 37 -15.06 -2.09 2.95
N GLY A 38 -14.31 -2.33 4.03
CA GLY A 38 -14.38 -3.57 4.78
C GLY A 38 -13.47 -3.60 6.01
N TRP A 39 -13.64 -4.63 6.84
CA TRP A 39 -12.86 -4.83 8.06
C TRP A 39 -11.69 -5.76 7.79
N LEU A 40 -10.47 -5.20 7.81
CA LEU A 40 -9.24 -5.93 7.53
C LEU A 40 -8.06 -5.18 8.15
N ASP A 41 -6.87 -5.73 7.96
CA ASP A 41 -5.63 -4.99 8.17
C ASP A 41 -5.60 -3.67 7.34
N PRO A 42 -5.40 -2.50 7.98
CA PRO A 42 -5.40 -1.20 7.28
C PRO A 42 -4.27 -1.05 6.25
N VAL A 43 -3.21 -1.87 6.29
CA VAL A 43 -2.17 -1.86 5.24
C VAL A 43 -2.73 -2.23 3.86
N TRP A 44 -3.92 -2.82 3.79
CA TRP A 44 -4.59 -3.13 2.52
C TRP A 44 -5.03 -1.90 1.73
N ASP A 45 -5.17 -0.73 2.37
CA ASP A 45 -5.39 0.52 1.64
C ASP A 45 -4.18 0.93 0.80
N PHE A 46 -3.00 0.32 1.01
CA PHE A 46 -1.82 0.53 0.18
C PHE A 46 -1.77 -0.38 -1.05
N ALA A 47 -2.71 -1.30 -1.24
CA ALA A 47 -2.69 -2.26 -2.35
C ALA A 47 -2.71 -1.57 -3.73
N GLY A 48 -3.47 -0.49 -3.86
CA GLY A 48 -3.59 0.32 -5.08
C GLY A 48 -2.57 1.45 -5.21
N VAL A 49 -1.80 1.74 -4.15
CA VAL A 49 -0.83 2.83 -4.12
C VAL A 49 0.43 2.44 -4.91
N GLN A 50 0.93 3.35 -5.75
CA GLN A 50 2.20 3.12 -6.45
C GLN A 50 3.33 2.96 -5.44
N LEU A 51 4.22 1.98 -5.63
CA LEU A 51 5.19 1.61 -4.59
C LEU A 51 6.17 2.75 -4.24
N ASP A 52 6.57 3.54 -5.23
CA ASP A 52 7.38 4.76 -5.05
C ASP A 52 6.61 5.87 -4.32
N ALA A 53 5.28 5.85 -4.35
CA ALA A 53 4.44 6.76 -3.61
C ALA A 53 4.18 6.30 -2.16
N VAL A 54 4.34 5.02 -1.80
CA VAL A 54 4.07 4.47 -0.45
C VAL A 54 4.74 5.25 0.71
N PRO A 55 6.00 5.72 0.59
CA PRO A 55 6.64 6.45 1.69
C PRO A 55 5.88 7.73 2.11
N PHE A 56 5.17 8.39 1.21
CA PHE A 56 4.46 9.65 1.51
C PHE A 56 3.21 9.48 2.39
N PRO A 57 2.20 8.65 2.05
CA PRO A 57 1.06 8.40 2.93
C PRO A 57 1.48 7.70 4.23
N LEU A 58 2.50 6.83 4.20
CA LEU A 58 3.01 6.20 5.43
C LEU A 58 3.63 7.22 6.39
N ALA A 59 4.42 8.17 5.88
CA ALA A 59 4.92 9.28 6.68
C ALA A 59 3.76 10.10 7.27
N GLY A 60 2.71 10.35 6.49
CA GLY A 60 1.47 11.00 6.97
C GLY A 60 0.83 10.26 8.13
N HIS A 61 0.64 8.94 8.03
CA HIS A 61 0.15 8.11 9.13
C HIS A 61 1.00 8.28 10.39
N ARG A 62 2.33 8.23 10.28
CA ARG A 62 3.23 8.40 11.44
C ARG A 62 3.10 9.75 12.14
N THR A 63 2.59 10.78 11.46
CA THR A 63 2.32 12.09 12.08
C THR A 63 0.96 12.19 12.77
N VAL A 64 -0.02 11.36 12.39
CA VAL A 64 -1.41 11.44 12.89
C VAL A 64 -1.74 10.25 13.81
N ALA A 65 -1.50 9.03 13.33
CA ALA A 65 -1.70 7.78 14.06
C ALA A 65 -0.89 6.65 13.41
N LEU A 66 -0.03 6.00 14.20
CA LEU A 66 0.71 4.83 13.76
C LEU A 66 -0.23 3.72 13.28
N LEU A 67 0.15 3.04 12.20
CA LEU A 67 -0.56 1.84 11.80
C LEU A 67 -0.29 0.74 12.85
N PRO A 68 -1.29 -0.10 13.17
CA PRO A 68 -1.08 -1.21 14.08
C PRO A 68 0.07 -2.10 13.59
N GLY A 69 1.05 -2.38 14.45
CA GLY A 69 2.26 -3.11 14.07
C GLY A 69 3.22 -2.31 13.18
N ASP A 70 3.38 -1.00 13.43
CA ASP A 70 4.22 -0.10 12.61
C ASP A 70 5.64 -0.63 12.38
N GLY A 71 6.22 -1.37 13.33
CA GLY A 71 7.56 -1.95 13.19
C GLY A 71 7.73 -2.96 12.05
N THR A 72 6.63 -3.46 11.46
CA THR A 72 6.65 -4.36 10.28
C THR A 72 5.78 -3.84 9.13
N VAL A 73 5.40 -2.56 9.16
CA VAL A 73 4.39 -2.01 8.25
C VAL A 73 4.86 -2.00 6.80
N GLU A 74 6.11 -1.65 6.52
CA GLU A 74 6.65 -1.67 5.16
C GLU A 74 6.63 -3.08 4.56
N ALA A 75 7.01 -4.09 5.35
CA ALA A 75 6.99 -5.49 4.91
C ALA A 75 5.55 -5.98 4.64
N ARG A 76 4.57 -5.56 5.45
CA ARG A 76 3.16 -5.88 5.27
C ARG A 76 2.53 -5.20 4.06
N ILE A 77 2.81 -3.91 3.87
CA ILE A 77 2.41 -3.17 2.66
C ILE A 77 2.99 -3.87 1.42
N PHE A 78 4.28 -4.19 1.48
CA PHE A 78 4.97 -4.89 0.41
C PHE A 78 4.31 -6.25 0.10
N TRP A 79 4.01 -7.05 1.12
CA TRP A 79 3.34 -8.35 0.98
C TRP A 79 1.98 -8.24 0.28
N VAL A 80 1.11 -7.34 0.74
CA VAL A 80 -0.21 -7.11 0.12
C VAL A 80 -0.05 -6.71 -1.35
N GLN A 81 0.86 -5.78 -1.62
CA GLN A 81 1.15 -5.31 -2.96
C GLN A 81 1.71 -6.40 -3.90
N ALA A 82 2.49 -7.35 -3.38
CA ALA A 82 2.94 -8.52 -4.12
C ALA A 82 1.77 -9.46 -4.41
N GLN A 83 0.94 -9.75 -3.39
CA GLN A 83 -0.22 -10.61 -3.50
C GLN A 83 -1.22 -10.10 -4.54
N THR A 84 -1.57 -8.81 -4.50
CA THR A 84 -2.52 -8.21 -5.46
C THR A 84 -1.99 -8.30 -6.90
N ARG A 85 -0.71 -8.00 -7.12
CA ARG A 85 -0.11 -8.06 -8.47
C ARG A 85 -0.01 -9.49 -9.00
N LEU A 86 0.32 -10.46 -8.15
CA LEU A 86 0.28 -11.88 -8.51
C LEU A 86 -1.14 -12.32 -8.85
N HIS A 87 -2.12 -11.95 -8.02
CA HIS A 87 -3.52 -12.24 -8.29
C HIS A 87 -3.97 -11.66 -9.63
N THR A 88 -3.71 -10.38 -9.89
CA THR A 88 -4.04 -9.76 -11.19
C THR A 88 -3.35 -10.47 -12.35
N ALA A 89 -2.06 -10.78 -12.24
CA ALA A 89 -1.32 -11.45 -13.31
C ALA A 89 -1.84 -12.86 -13.63
N LEU A 90 -2.36 -13.57 -12.62
CA LEU A 90 -2.93 -14.91 -12.78
C LEU A 90 -4.36 -14.90 -13.34
N HIS A 91 -5.10 -13.80 -13.17
CA HIS A 91 -6.53 -13.72 -13.49
C HIS A 91 -6.86 -12.70 -14.59
N SER A 92 -5.86 -12.05 -15.18
CA SER A 92 -6.06 -11.15 -16.31
C SER A 92 -5.97 -11.89 -17.64
N ASP A 93 -7.06 -11.93 -18.41
CA ASP A 93 -7.07 -12.42 -19.80
C ASP A 93 -6.39 -11.45 -20.80
N GLN A 94 -5.83 -10.34 -20.31
CA GLN A 94 -5.25 -9.26 -21.12
C GLN A 94 -3.77 -9.54 -21.45
N VAL A 95 -3.52 -10.29 -22.52
CA VAL A 95 -2.18 -10.78 -22.96
C VAL A 95 -1.15 -9.66 -23.29
N GLY A 96 -1.49 -8.37 -23.20
CA GLY A 96 -0.65 -7.27 -23.72
C GLY A 96 0.09 -6.37 -22.73
N ASN A 97 -0.30 -6.25 -21.46
CA ASN A 97 0.12 -5.10 -20.61
C ASN A 97 0.72 -5.44 -19.23
N HIS A 98 0.92 -6.72 -18.88
CA HIS A 98 1.32 -7.12 -17.52
C HIS A 98 2.82 -7.34 -17.29
N ALA A 99 3.64 -7.41 -18.36
CA ALA A 99 5.08 -7.62 -18.24
C ALA A 99 5.79 -6.44 -17.53
N VAL A 100 5.31 -5.21 -17.73
CA VAL A 100 5.92 -4.00 -17.14
C VAL A 100 5.61 -3.85 -15.64
N PRO A 101 4.35 -4.02 -15.17
CA PRO A 101 4.04 -4.01 -13.73
C PRO A 101 4.73 -5.11 -12.93
N LEU A 102 4.79 -6.34 -13.45
CA LEU A 102 5.42 -7.47 -12.76
C LEU A 102 6.94 -7.30 -12.68
N ALA A 103 7.60 -6.90 -13.78
CA ALA A 103 9.05 -6.67 -13.80
C ALA A 103 9.46 -5.45 -12.93
N ARG A 104 8.62 -4.41 -12.86
CA ARG A 104 8.82 -3.27 -11.93
C ARG A 104 8.67 -3.75 -10.48
N GLY A 105 7.63 -4.54 -10.19
CA GLY A 105 7.42 -5.14 -8.87
C GLY A 105 8.59 -6.03 -8.44
N ILE A 106 9.11 -6.88 -9.33
CA ILE A 106 10.28 -7.75 -9.07
C ILE A 106 11.56 -6.95 -8.85
N ARG A 107 11.80 -5.86 -9.61
CA ARG A 107 12.95 -4.98 -9.37
C ARG A 107 12.86 -4.26 -8.03
N GLN A 108 11.67 -3.82 -7.65
CA GLN A 108 11.45 -3.17 -6.36
C GLN A 108 11.54 -4.16 -5.19
N LEU A 109 11.08 -5.40 -5.40
CA LEU A 109 11.29 -6.55 -4.52
C LEU A 109 12.76 -6.80 -4.22
N ARG A 110 13.58 -6.86 -5.28
CA ARG A 110 15.02 -7.03 -5.15
C ARG A 110 15.64 -5.86 -4.40
N ARG A 111 15.27 -4.64 -4.77
CA ARG A 111 15.75 -3.44 -4.06
C ARG A 111 15.38 -3.46 -2.57
N PHE A 112 14.16 -3.87 -2.22
CA PHE A 112 13.73 -3.98 -0.83
C PHE A 112 14.49 -5.09 -0.09
N ALA A 113 14.75 -6.23 -0.74
CA ALA A 113 15.56 -7.31 -0.19
C ALA A 113 17.05 -6.93 -0.04
N ASP A 114 17.58 -6.13 -0.97
CA ASP A 114 18.99 -5.71 -1.02
C ASP A 114 19.26 -4.51 -0.08
N GLU A 115 18.27 -3.62 0.13
CA GLU A 115 18.39 -2.40 0.94
C GLU A 115 17.71 -2.51 2.32
N GLY A 116 16.98 -3.59 2.62
CA GLY A 116 16.02 -3.65 3.72
C GLY A 116 15.97 -4.96 4.52
N LEU A 117 17.07 -5.31 5.20
CA LEU A 117 17.03 -5.98 6.51
C LEU A 117 17.95 -5.32 7.56
N ASP A 118 18.76 -4.32 7.17
CA ASP A 118 19.79 -3.71 8.05
C ASP A 118 19.43 -2.31 8.60
N ALA A 119 18.23 -1.80 8.36
CA ALA A 119 17.79 -0.53 8.94
C ALA A 119 17.17 -0.73 10.33
N GLY A 120 17.94 -1.29 11.26
CA GLY A 120 17.66 -1.13 12.69
C GLY A 120 17.75 0.35 13.10
N PRO A 121 17.11 0.75 14.22
CA PRO A 121 17.13 2.14 14.64
C PRO A 121 18.58 2.57 14.91
N LYS A 122 19.07 3.59 14.20
CA LYS A 122 20.32 4.25 14.55
C LYS A 122 20.07 5.03 15.84
N SER A 123 20.76 4.59 16.90
CA SER A 123 20.88 5.25 18.21
C SER A 123 21.36 6.68 18.12
#